data_AF-A0A3D4FK77-F1
#
_entry.id   AF-A0A3D4FK77-F1
#
_cell.length_a   1.000
_cell.length_b   1.000
_cell.length_c   1.000
_cell.angle_alpha   90.00
_cell.angle_beta   90.00
_cell.angle_gamma   90.00
#
_symmetry.space_group_name_H-M   'P 1'
#
loop_
_entity.id
_entity.type
_entity.pdbx_description
1 polymer ?
#
loop_
_entity_poly.entity_id
_entity_poly.type
_entity_poly.pdbx_seq_one_letter_code
_entity_poly.pdbx_strand_id
1 'polypeptide(L)' 'MTIYFYKINEEYGYFSNFSKHGFELDEKWRQTSEHYFQAQKFVISEYE' A
#
# COMPACT_ATOMS: atom_id res chain seq x y z
N MET A 1 2.17 -25.26 4.91
CA MET A 1 3.13 -24.78 3.90
C MET A 1 3.44 -23.34 4.23
N THR A 2 4.72 -22.96 4.33
CA THR A 2 5.13 -21.60 4.68
C THR A 2 5.71 -20.93 3.43
N ILE A 3 5.31 -19.68 3.17
CA ILE A 3 5.80 -18.89 2.05
C ILE A 3 6.64 -17.75 2.62
N TYR A 4 7.91 -17.67 2.21
CA TYR A 4 8.81 -16.57 2.54
C TYR A 4 8.94 -15.68 1.30
N PHE A 5 8.77 -14.37 1.47
CA PHE A 5 8.86 -13.39 0.40
C PHE A 5 9.50 -12.10 0.91
N TYR A 6 10.18 -11.36 0.03
CA TYR A 6 10.87 -10.13 0.41
C TYR A 6 10.84 -9.05 -0.68
N LYS A 7 11.09 -9.40 -1.95
CA LYS A 7 11.15 -8.40 -3.03
C LYS A 7 9.86 -8.36 -3.85
N ILE A 8 9.50 -7.16 -4.28
CA ILE A 8 8.31 -6.91 -5.10
C ILE A 8 8.38 -7.51 -6.51
N ASN A 9 9.58 -7.82 -6.99
CA ASN A 9 9.83 -8.37 -8.33
C ASN A 9 10.13 -9.88 -8.31
N GLU A 10 9.88 -10.55 -7.18
CA GLU A 10 9.99 -12.01 -7.03
C GLU A 10 8.59 -12.65 -7.06
N GLU A 11 8.53 -13.98 -7.12
CA GLU A 11 7.31 -14.80 -7.31
C GLU A 11 6.13 -14.37 -6.43
N TYR A 12 6.41 -14.00 -5.17
CA TYR A 12 5.43 -13.63 -4.16
C TYR A 12 5.40 -12.13 -3.86
N GLY A 13 6.00 -11.31 -4.71
CA GLY A 13 6.08 -9.86 -4.54
C GLY A 13 4.72 -9.16 -4.50
N TYR A 14 3.67 -9.80 -5.03
CA TYR A 14 2.29 -9.33 -4.95
C TYR A 14 1.73 -9.30 -3.51
N PHE A 15 2.32 -10.04 -2.57
CA PHE A 15 1.97 -9.94 -1.15
C PHE A 15 2.55 -8.70 -0.46
N SER A 16 3.45 -7.95 -1.11
CA SER A 16 3.95 -6.68 -0.58
C SER A 16 2.91 -5.56 -0.70
N ASN A 17 2.87 -4.67 0.30
CA ASN A 17 2.14 -3.40 0.27
C ASN A 17 2.65 -2.40 -0.79
N PHE A 18 3.83 -2.66 -1.36
CA PHE A 18 4.39 -1.92 -2.50
C PHE A 18 4.07 -2.55 -3.85
N SER A 19 3.30 -3.64 -3.88
CA SER A 19 2.87 -4.23 -5.14
C SER A 19 1.95 -3.27 -5.91
N LYS A 20 2.08 -3.23 -7.24
CA LYS A 20 1.35 -2.32 -8.13
C LYS A 20 -0.11 -2.75 -8.37
N HIS A 21 -0.77 -3.24 -7.33
CA HIS A 21 -2.17 -3.60 -7.33
C HIS A 21 -2.95 -2.43 -6.75
N GLY A 22 -3.20 -1.44 -7.62
CA GLY A 22 -3.96 -0.26 -7.24
C GLY A 22 -5.43 -0.56 -6.99
N PHE A 23 -6.09 0.34 -6.27
CA PHE A 23 -7.52 0.25 -5.96
C PHE A 23 -8.11 1.65 -5.86
N GLU A 24 -9.43 1.71 -5.99
CA GLU A 24 -10.20 2.93 -5.80
C GLU A 24 -10.79 2.96 -4.40
N LEU A 25 -10.64 4.09 -3.71
CA LEU A 25 -11.23 4.35 -2.39
C LEU A 25 -11.41 5.87 -2.22
N ASP A 26 -12.53 6.29 -1.65
CA ASP A 26 -12.91 7.70 -1.49
C ASP A 26 -12.87 8.49 -2.82
N GLU A 27 -13.40 7.89 -3.89
CA GLU A 27 -13.40 8.45 -5.26
C GLU A 27 -12.00 8.77 -5.80
N LYS A 28 -10.96 8.15 -5.21
CA LYS A 28 -9.58 8.38 -5.61
C LYS A 28 -8.87 7.05 -5.85
N TRP A 29 -8.16 6.99 -6.97
CA TRP A 29 -7.25 5.89 -7.27
C TRP A 29 -6.02 5.95 -6.35
N ARG A 30 -5.61 4.79 -5.83
CA ARG A 30 -4.38 4.58 -5.04
C ARG A 30 -3.53 3.55 -5.75
N GLN A 31 -2.28 3.89 -6.04
CA GLN A 31 -1.39 3.01 -6.81
C GLN A 31 -0.99 1.74 -6.04
N THR A 32 -0.87 1.85 -4.72
CA THR A 32 -0.59 0.74 -3.81
C THR A 32 -1.26 1.02 -2.46
N SER A 33 -1.36 0.00 -1.59
CA SER A 33 -1.86 0.20 -0.21
C SER A 33 -0.96 1.14 0.60
N GLU A 34 0.36 1.12 0.35
CA GLU A 34 1.29 2.07 0.99
C GLU A 34 0.96 3.54 0.66
N HIS A 35 0.56 3.85 -0.57
CA HIS A 35 0.18 5.22 -0.93
C HIS A 35 -1.03 5.70 -0.13
N TYR A 36 -2.03 4.82 0.05
CA TYR A 36 -3.17 5.13 0.89
C TYR A 36 -2.76 5.31 2.35
N PHE A 37 -1.95 4.40 2.89
CA PHE A 37 -1.45 4.46 4.26
C PHE A 37 -0.70 5.76 4.55
N GLN A 38 0.22 6.16 3.66
CA GLN A 38 0.98 7.42 3.80
C GLN A 38 0.08 8.65 3.71
N ALA A 39 -0.91 8.65 2.83
CA ALA A 39 -1.85 9.77 2.72
C ALA A 39 -2.63 9.99 4.02
N GLN A 40 -3.04 8.90 4.69
CA GLN A 40 -3.81 8.97 5.95
C GLN A 40 -2.98 9.39 7.17
N LYS A 41 -1.65 9.17 7.16
CA LYS A 41 -0.77 9.57 8.29
C LYS A 41 -0.82 11.06 8.62
N PHE A 42 -1.10 11.90 7.63
CA PHE A 42 -1.07 13.36 7.76
C PHE A 42 -2.47 13.99 7.81
N VAL A 43 -3.53 13.18 7.82
CA VAL A 43 -4.92 13.69 7.92
C VAL A 43 -5.22 14.11 9.37
N ILE A 44 -4.48 13.56 10.34
CA ILE A 44 -4.48 13.99 11.74
C ILE A 44 -3.23 14.87 11.94
N SER A 45 -3.18 16.04 11.32
CA SER A 45 -2.35 17.13 11.82
C SER A 45 -3.28 18.21 12.37
N GLU A 46 -3.83 17.94 13.54
CA GLU A 46 -4.29 18.98 14.44
C GLU A 46 -3.02 19.73 14.91
N TYR A 47 -2.67 20.78 14.17
CA TYR A 47 -2.44 22.04 14.87
C TYR A 47 -3.84 22.51 15.31
N GLU A 48 -4.33 21.96 16.43
CA GLU A 48 -5.09 22.74 17.40
C GLU A 48 -4.10 23.48 18.29
#